data_AF-D4BB94-F1
#
_entry.id   AF-D4BB94-F1
#
_cell.length_a   1.000
_cell.length_b   1.000
_cell.length_c   1.000
_cell.angle_alpha   90.00
_cell.angle_beta   90.00
_cell.angle_gamma   90.00
#
_symmetry.space_group_name_H-M   'P 1'
#
loop_
_entity.id
_entity.type
_entity.pdbx_description
1 polymer ?
#
loop_
_entity_poly.entity_id
_entity_poly.type
_entity_poly.pdbx_seq_one_letter_code
_entity_poly.pdbx_strand_id
1 'polypeptide(L)'
;MAQQITPGGVIHFRGAIVEAPCDVSARQQQIELSCMRNGSTHNSLYNHQQVTTAPQDVQQIAIVKMHYLNEQKNMAILNIEYK
;
A
#
# COMPACT_ATOMS: atom_id res chain seq x y z
N MET A 1 34.64 -38.34 27.07
CA MET A 1 33.73 -37.20 26.83
C MET A 1 32.81 -37.60 25.68
N ALA A 2 31.51 -37.77 25.91
CA ALA A 2 30.56 -38.21 24.89
C ALA A 2 29.84 -37.00 24.30
N GLN A 3 29.86 -36.86 22.96
CA GLN A 3 29.12 -35.83 22.25
C GLN A 3 27.64 -36.23 22.22
N GLN A 4 26.79 -35.43 22.85
CA GLN A 4 25.36 -35.65 22.90
C GLN A 4 24.76 -35.17 21.58
N ILE A 5 24.24 -36.10 20.79
CA ILE A 5 23.57 -35.81 19.52
C ILE A 5 22.13 -35.43 19.85
N THR A 6 21.78 -34.16 19.69
CA THR A 6 20.39 -33.70 19.85
C THR A 6 19.64 -34.02 18.55
N PRO A 7 18.53 -34.80 18.59
CA PRO A 7 17.73 -35.05 17.40
C PRO A 7 17.22 -33.71 16.83
N GLY A 8 17.53 -33.44 15.55
CA GLY A 8 17.03 -32.27 14.83
C GLY A 8 15.59 -32.47 14.33
N GLY A 9 14.96 -31.37 13.89
CA GLY A 9 13.62 -31.36 13.28
C GLY A 9 13.60 -30.63 11.94
N VAL A 10 12.48 -30.73 11.20
CA VAL A 10 12.28 -30.05 9.92
C VAL A 10 11.44 -28.78 10.12
N ILE A 11 11.92 -27.65 9.61
CA ILE A 11 11.18 -26.38 9.59
C ILE A 11 10.57 -26.19 8.20
N HIS A 12 9.25 -26.03 8.14
CA HIS A 12 8.55 -25.66 6.91
C HIS A 12 8.15 -24.19 6.95
N PHE A 13 8.68 -23.40 6.02
CA PHE A 13 8.27 -22.02 5.80
C PHE A 13 7.12 -21.97 4.79
N ARG A 14 6.15 -21.07 5.02
CA ARG A 14 5.05 -20.80 4.11
C ARG A 14 4.92 -19.30 3.93
N GLY A 15 4.64 -18.88 2.70
CA GLY A 15 4.45 -17.49 2.33
C GLY A 15 4.16 -17.37 0.84
N ALA A 16 3.93 -16.13 0.39
CA ALA A 16 3.77 -15.79 -1.01
C ALA A 16 4.61 -14.54 -1.31
N ILE A 17 5.13 -14.45 -2.54
CA ILE A 17 5.69 -13.20 -3.06
C ILE A 17 4.51 -12.43 -3.65
N VAL A 18 4.22 -11.27 -3.10
CA VAL A 18 3.13 -10.38 -3.53
C VAL A 18 3.69 -9.06 -4.04
N GLU A 19 2.89 -8.35 -4.82
CA GLU A 19 3.23 -7.00 -5.26
C GLU A 19 3.38 -6.06 -4.06
N ALA A 20 4.31 -5.11 -4.17
CA ALA A 20 4.50 -4.10 -3.14
C ALA A 20 3.29 -3.16 -3.07
N PRO A 21 3.06 -2.52 -1.90
CA PRO A 21 2.16 -1.37 -1.80
C PRO A 21 2.53 -0.28 -2.81
N CYS A 22 1.56 0.57 -3.11
CA CYS A 22 1.79 1.74 -3.97
C CYS A 22 2.63 2.78 -3.22
N ASP A 23 3.54 3.42 -3.93
CA ASP A 23 4.20 4.63 -3.48
C ASP A 23 3.25 5.82 -3.61
N VAL A 24 3.21 6.66 -2.57
CA VAL A 24 2.31 7.82 -2.50
C VAL A 24 3.15 9.09 -2.42
N SER A 25 2.94 10.00 -3.36
CA SER A 25 3.57 11.33 -3.36
C SER A 25 2.49 12.42 -3.37
N ALA A 26 2.62 13.42 -2.51
CA ALA A 26 1.74 14.59 -2.50
C ALA A 26 2.50 15.78 -3.10
N ARG A 27 1.99 16.34 -4.20
CA ARG A 27 2.58 17.49 -4.89
C ARG A 27 1.52 18.58 -5.06
N GLN A 28 1.64 19.63 -4.25
CA GLN A 28 0.71 20.77 -4.23
C GLN A 28 -0.75 20.35 -3.98
N GLN A 29 -1.58 20.29 -5.02
CA GLN A 29 -3.01 19.91 -4.99
C GLN A 29 -3.28 18.58 -5.69
N GLN A 30 -2.21 17.84 -5.99
CA GLN A 30 -2.25 16.54 -6.64
C GLN A 30 -1.60 15.48 -5.75
N ILE A 31 -2.13 14.27 -5.86
CA ILE A 31 -1.61 13.05 -5.25
C ILE A 31 -1.24 12.11 -6.39
N GLU A 32 0.02 11.73 -6.42
CA GLU A 32 0.55 10.72 -7.33
C GLU A 32 0.59 9.37 -6.61
N LEU A 33 -0.01 8.36 -7.23
CA LEU A 33 0.05 6.97 -6.80
C LEU A 33 0.85 6.18 -7.84
N SER A 34 1.96 5.57 -7.42
CA SER A 34 2.77 4.67 -8.23
C SER A 34 2.57 3.25 -7.72
N CYS A 35 1.77 2.46 -8.43
CA CYS A 35 1.40 1.10 -8.04
C CYS A 35 2.02 0.07 -8.96
N MET A 36 2.57 -1.01 -8.41
CA MET A 36 2.87 -2.20 -9.21
C MET A 36 1.58 -2.96 -9.52
N ARG A 37 1.37 -3.31 -10.79
CA ARG A 37 0.25 -4.10 -11.31
C ARG A 37 0.73 -5.10 -12.33
N ASN A 38 0.48 -6.37 -12.09
CA ASN A 38 0.92 -7.46 -12.96
C ASN A 38 2.41 -7.33 -13.35
N GLY A 39 3.24 -6.93 -12.39
CA GLY A 39 4.69 -6.73 -12.58
C GLY A 39 5.10 -5.46 -13.33
N SER A 40 4.18 -4.56 -13.66
CA SER A 40 4.47 -3.25 -14.27
C SER A 40 4.11 -2.10 -13.34
N THR A 41 4.89 -1.02 -13.34
CA THR A 41 4.57 0.19 -12.56
C THR A 41 3.59 1.08 -13.32
N HIS A 42 2.48 1.42 -12.67
CA HIS A 42 1.48 2.35 -13.17
C HIS A 42 1.45 3.60 -12.28
N ASN A 43 1.65 4.75 -12.91
CA ASN A 43 1.60 6.05 -12.25
C ASN A 43 0.28 6.72 -12.57
N SER A 44 -0.43 7.12 -11.53
CA SER A 44 -1.70 7.81 -11.65
C SER A 44 -1.70 9.08 -10.82
N LEU A 45 -2.15 10.19 -11.44
CA LEU A 45 -2.24 11.51 -10.82
C LEU A 45 -3.70 11.85 -10.53
N TYR A 46 -3.99 12.20 -9.29
CA TYR A 46 -5.34 12.55 -8.84
C TYR A 46 -5.33 13.90 -8.14
N ASN A 47 -6.36 14.71 -8.35
CA ASN A 47 -6.59 15.85 -7.47
C ASN A 47 -7.19 15.39 -6.12
N HIS A 48 -7.22 16.28 -5.13
CA HIS A 48 -7.73 15.96 -3.79
C HIS A 48 -9.20 15.50 -3.77
N GLN A 49 -10.02 15.86 -4.76
CA GLN A 49 -11.41 15.40 -4.83
C GLN A 49 -11.49 13.99 -5.42
N GLN A 50 -10.72 13.70 -6.46
CA GLN A 50 -10.70 12.39 -7.13
C GLN A 50 -10.15 11.29 -6.23
N VAL A 51 -9.12 11.60 -5.43
CA VAL A 51 -8.56 10.62 -4.49
C VAL A 51 -9.56 10.23 -3.40
N THR A 52 -10.45 11.14 -2.97
CA THR A 52 -11.46 10.84 -1.95
C THR A 52 -12.48 9.80 -2.40
N THR A 53 -12.71 9.69 -3.71
CA THR A 53 -13.63 8.69 -4.27
C THR A 53 -12.94 7.36 -4.58
N ALA A 54 -11.62 7.26 -4.37
CA ALA A 54 -10.77 6.15 -4.78
C ALA A 54 -10.93 5.81 -6.29
N PRO A 55 -9.91 6.04 -7.11
CA PRO A 55 -9.91 5.64 -8.52
C PRO A 55 -10.21 4.13 -8.69
N GLN A 56 -10.97 3.73 -9.73
CA GLN A 56 -11.44 2.34 -9.89
C GLN A 56 -10.29 1.32 -9.91
N ASP A 57 -9.18 1.69 -10.55
CA ASP A 57 -7.95 0.92 -10.63
C ASP A 57 -7.27 0.71 -9.27
N VAL A 58 -7.51 1.60 -8.30
CA VAL A 58 -7.01 1.48 -6.92
C VAL A 58 -8.03 0.74 -6.04
N GLN A 59 -9.33 0.97 -6.22
CA GLN A 59 -10.42 0.32 -5.46
C GLN A 59 -10.38 -1.21 -5.49
N GLN A 60 -9.86 -1.79 -6.58
CA GLN A 60 -9.72 -3.24 -6.71
C GLN A 60 -8.72 -3.86 -5.72
N ILE A 61 -7.70 -3.12 -5.26
CA ILE A 61 -6.70 -3.64 -4.30
C ILE A 61 -6.69 -2.96 -2.94
N ALA A 62 -7.26 -1.76 -2.85
CA ALA A 62 -7.15 -0.97 -1.65
C ALA A 62 -8.40 -0.11 -1.45
N ILE A 63 -8.65 0.21 -0.18
CA ILE A 63 -9.64 1.18 0.23
C ILE A 63 -8.90 2.47 0.54
N VAL A 64 -9.30 3.57 -0.10
CA VAL A 64 -8.70 4.89 0.10
C VAL A 64 -9.68 5.76 0.88
N LYS A 65 -9.24 6.30 2.03
CA LYS A 65 -10.03 7.19 2.88
C LYS A 65 -9.27 8.48 3.11
N MET A 66 -9.88 9.62 2.80
CA MET A 66 -9.34 10.94 3.09
C MET A 66 -10.03 11.53 4.31
N HIS A 67 -9.25 11.94 5.31
CA HIS A 67 -9.75 12.62 6.51
C HIS A 67 -9.12 14.02 6.62
N TYR A 68 -9.93 15.06 6.44
CA TYR A 68 -9.48 16.45 6.60
C TYR A 68 -9.34 16.79 8.09
N LEU A 69 -8.22 17.42 8.44
CA LEU A 69 -7.89 17.82 9.81
C LEU A 69 -8.36 19.23 10.17
N ASN A 70 -8.80 20.01 9.17
CA ASN A 70 -9.29 21.37 9.38
C ASN A 70 -10.41 21.78 8.42
N GLU A 71 -11.15 22.82 8.78
CA GLU A 71 -12.28 23.34 8.01
C GLU A 71 -11.87 23.93 6.66
N GLN A 72 -10.65 24.48 6.58
CA GLN A 72 -10.07 25.02 5.35
C GLN A 72 -9.68 23.92 4.34
N LYS A 73 -9.73 22.63 4.73
CA LYS A 73 -9.43 21.46 3.90
C LYS A 73 -8.06 21.50 3.21
N ASN A 74 -7.08 22.16 3.82
CA ASN A 74 -5.71 22.21 3.32
C ASN A 74 -4.78 21.21 4.05
N MET A 75 -5.28 20.54 5.09
CA MET A 75 -4.55 19.52 5.84
C MET A 75 -5.40 18.26 5.95
N ALA A 76 -4.85 17.12 5.57
CA ALA A 76 -5.58 15.86 5.57
C ALA A 76 -4.66 14.64 5.78
N ILE A 77 -5.26 13.56 6.27
CA ILE A 77 -4.66 12.22 6.35
C ILE A 77 -5.26 11.37 5.24
N LEU A 78 -4.40 10.81 4.40
CA LEU A 78 -4.77 9.82 3.39
C LEU A 78 -4.46 8.42 3.92
N ASN A 79 -5.49 7.65 4.23
CA ASN A 79 -5.35 6.25 4.63
C ASN A 79 -5.59 5.34 3.41
N ILE A 80 -4.64 4.44 3.15
CA ILE A 80 -4.72 3.43 2.09
C ILE A 80 -4.62 2.04 2.74
N GLU A 81 -5.73 1.31 2.74
CA GLU A 81 -5.85 -0.04 3.32
C GLU A 81 -5.84 -1.08 2.19
N TYR A 82 -4.77 -1.88 2.07
CA TYR A 82 -4.65 -2.93 1.06
C TYR A 82 -5.46 -4.19 1.45
N LYS A 83 -6.05 -4.86 0.46
CA LYS A 83 -6.83 -6.09 0.59
C LYS A 83 -5.97 -7.35 0.57
#